data_AF-A0A409WKQ6-F1
#
_entry.id   AF-A0A409WKQ6-F1
#
_cell.length_a   1.000
_cell.length_b   1.000
_cell.length_c   1.000
_cell.angle_alpha   90.00
_cell.angle_beta   90.00
_cell.angle_gamma   90.00
#
_symmetry.space_group_name_H-M   'P 1'
#
loop_
_entity.id
_entity.type
_entity.pdbx_description
1 polymer ?
#
loop_
_entity_poly.entity_id
_entity_poly.type
_entity_poly.pdbx_seq_one_letter_code
_entity_poly.pdbx_strand_id
1 'polypeptide(L)'
;MQNLSLDNGFGTIECRIRTLTTLLQNIHPRNTPDEPVSSPPGLLDHLVNLFQGDDEKDGYPADRISMAGVETADGLRILAVTENMSGAGDTVKVIRITKSDRTFDELVNGQIGSSVKDCISDIWAALALFEEDTNDLRQRFQALTQCIVARNFWKISSLLREINSPSNLELSRVLLDWEPQPYDLQEPRWICVPSWLTSIDHHKWHNRDLIEQRKVAGPTGVEVQWEISLSSAKGWIGLLARFMDELVSAFQIHEDILRSDSKDTSALENIVTWTFLLSSYLHWEEGILQTLLKKTSLSFKLKTHAFDKACSAHSKSTFTSGAHVLSHLKKIVAWYDALQNLCFNEEYSSIRKPSQTHATCLVEIPASPEASRLCGTREDLTSHFIKQCTPSVEKLSLFEALLDEHYTTEFYGSVHAEAVLMGLIAHFSQDFNNSTSNSYGVEFKQETRAILEEFILPLPAEKVIVLSDGFPPCSCCRWLSTRLNSGFQLTSTKGQKFVSTSAWTPPPVGVDTALLEDLEANLLDELDFRLRIMKISTSHEDQPDTISDNGYAATISDYSSPEEDRDFEVSD
;
A
#
# COMPACT_ATOMS: atom_id res chain seq x y z
N MET A 1 -16.20 -28.95 -25.34
CA MET A 1 -16.66 -28.10 -24.23
C MET A 1 -17.38 -29.00 -23.24
N GLN A 2 -16.69 -29.44 -22.19
CA GLN A 2 -17.30 -30.12 -21.05
C GLN A 2 -17.29 -29.09 -19.93
N ASN A 3 -18.48 -28.64 -19.51
CA ASN A 3 -18.64 -27.85 -18.30
C ASN A 3 -18.34 -28.78 -17.13
N LEU A 4 -17.20 -28.58 -16.46
CA LEU A 4 -16.89 -29.22 -15.20
C LEU A 4 -17.87 -28.66 -14.15
N SER A 5 -18.67 -29.53 -13.55
CA SER A 5 -19.53 -29.13 -12.43
C SER A 5 -18.62 -28.74 -11.27
N LEU A 6 -18.62 -27.47 -10.90
CA LEU A 6 -18.15 -27.03 -9.58
C LEU A 6 -18.81 -27.94 -8.53
N ASP A 7 -17.99 -28.47 -7.62
CA ASP A 7 -18.49 -29.22 -6.47
C ASP A 7 -19.56 -28.38 -5.76
N ASN A 8 -20.78 -28.91 -5.60
CA ASN A 8 -21.95 -28.13 -5.19
C ASN A 8 -21.74 -27.38 -3.84
N GLY A 9 -20.80 -27.84 -3.01
CA GLY A 9 -20.40 -27.18 -1.76
C GLY A 9 -19.61 -25.88 -1.96
N PHE A 10 -18.58 -25.89 -2.82
CA PHE A 10 -17.68 -24.73 -3.00
C PHE A 10 -18.41 -23.52 -3.59
N GLY A 11 -19.16 -23.72 -4.68
CA GLY A 11 -19.89 -22.62 -5.32
C GLY A 11 -20.92 -21.97 -4.41
N THR A 12 -21.53 -22.75 -3.49
CA THR A 12 -22.48 -22.22 -2.52
C THR A 12 -21.78 -21.37 -1.45
N ILE A 13 -20.65 -21.83 -0.92
CA ILE A 13 -19.92 -21.05 0.10
C ILE A 13 -19.23 -19.81 -0.47
N GLU A 14 -18.68 -19.92 -1.68
CA GLU A 14 -18.09 -18.80 -2.41
C GLU A 14 -19.11 -17.67 -2.56
N CYS A 15 -20.31 -18.02 -3.03
CA CYS A 15 -21.47 -17.15 -3.14
C CYS A 15 -21.78 -16.41 -1.83
N ARG A 16 -21.87 -17.12 -0.69
CA ARG A 16 -22.19 -16.50 0.60
C ARG A 16 -21.09 -15.59 1.11
N ILE A 17 -19.81 -16.01 0.97
CA ILE A 17 -18.66 -15.18 1.34
C ILE A 17 -18.61 -13.89 0.53
N ARG A 18 -18.83 -13.97 -0.79
CA ARG A 18 -18.90 -12.78 -1.66
C ARG A 18 -19.98 -11.83 -1.18
N THR A 19 -21.16 -12.33 -0.87
CA THR A 19 -22.26 -11.53 -0.34
C THR A 19 -21.91 -10.88 1.01
N LEU A 20 -21.41 -11.65 1.98
CA LEU A 20 -21.05 -11.14 3.30
C LEU A 20 -19.96 -10.07 3.24
N THR A 21 -18.94 -10.27 2.40
CA THR A 21 -17.84 -9.32 2.25
C THR A 21 -18.29 -8.02 1.57
N THR A 22 -19.22 -8.06 0.62
CA THR A 22 -19.85 -6.86 0.06
C THR A 22 -20.68 -6.12 1.09
N LEU A 23 -21.50 -6.82 1.88
CA LEU A 23 -22.27 -6.18 2.95
C LEU A 23 -21.34 -5.52 3.97
N LEU A 24 -20.31 -6.23 4.43
CA LEU A 24 -19.31 -5.70 5.36
C LEU A 24 -18.51 -4.52 4.80
N GLN A 25 -18.21 -4.51 3.49
CA GLN A 25 -17.54 -3.38 2.86
C GLN A 25 -18.42 -2.12 2.89
N ASN A 26 -19.73 -2.27 2.67
CA ASN A 26 -20.68 -1.15 2.66
C ASN A 26 -20.99 -0.64 4.08
N ILE A 27 -20.85 -1.48 5.10
CA ILE A 27 -20.97 -1.10 6.51
C ILE A 27 -19.73 -0.33 6.95
N HIS A 28 -19.90 0.96 7.25
CA HIS A 28 -18.81 1.84 7.65
C HIS A 28 -17.96 1.23 8.79
N PRO A 29 -16.65 0.97 8.55
CA PRO A 29 -15.77 0.51 9.60
C PRO A 29 -15.50 1.64 10.61
N ARG A 30 -15.66 1.35 11.91
CA ARG A 30 -15.03 2.16 12.96
C ARG A 30 -13.60 1.67 13.15
N ASN A 31 -12.65 2.50 12.75
CA ASN A 31 -11.23 2.20 12.80
C ASN A 31 -10.70 2.16 14.23
N THR A 32 -9.96 1.11 14.58
CA THR A 32 -8.94 1.15 15.64
C THR A 32 -7.60 1.58 15.04
N PRO A 33 -6.90 2.54 15.65
CA PRO A 33 -5.56 2.93 15.21
C PRO A 33 -4.52 1.96 15.76
N ASP A 34 -3.53 1.61 14.93
CA ASP A 34 -2.29 0.96 15.37
C ASP A 34 -1.10 1.64 14.67
N GLU A 35 0.01 1.75 15.41
CA GLU A 35 1.26 2.30 14.91
C GLU A 35 1.89 1.38 13.84
N PRO A 36 2.49 1.94 12.78
CA PRO A 36 3.20 1.15 11.80
C PRO A 36 4.44 0.51 12.43
N VAL A 37 4.53 -0.82 12.34
CA VAL A 37 5.82 -1.51 12.50
C VAL A 37 6.67 -1.21 11.26
N SER A 38 7.80 -0.54 11.44
CA SER A 38 8.75 -0.26 10.35
C SER A 38 9.83 -1.34 10.31
N SER A 39 9.62 -2.38 9.51
CA SER A 39 10.74 -3.16 8.98
C SER A 39 11.25 -2.46 7.72
N PRO A 40 12.57 -2.42 7.47
CA PRO A 40 13.07 -2.01 6.17
C PRO A 40 12.49 -2.93 5.08
N PRO A 41 12.13 -2.39 3.90
CA PRO A 41 11.63 -3.20 2.79
C PRO A 41 12.71 -4.20 2.36
N GLY A 42 12.32 -5.46 2.21
CA GLY A 42 13.20 -6.50 1.67
C GLY A 42 13.26 -6.46 0.14
N LEU A 43 14.08 -7.35 -0.43
CA LEU A 43 14.24 -7.49 -1.88
C LEU A 43 12.89 -7.62 -2.63
N LEU A 44 11.98 -8.42 -2.08
CA LEU A 44 10.67 -8.66 -2.68
C LEU A 44 9.76 -7.42 -2.62
N ASP A 45 9.85 -6.58 -1.58
CA ASP A 45 9.13 -5.31 -1.49
C ASP A 45 9.56 -4.35 -2.61
N HIS A 46 10.86 -4.26 -2.88
CA HIS A 46 11.37 -3.45 -3.98
C HIS A 46 10.90 -3.96 -5.34
N LEU A 47 10.93 -5.28 -5.55
CA LEU A 47 10.49 -5.89 -6.80
C LEU A 47 8.99 -5.70 -7.03
N VAL A 48 8.15 -5.93 -6.01
CA VAL A 48 6.71 -5.71 -6.09
C VAL A 48 6.39 -4.25 -6.46
N ASN A 49 7.15 -3.29 -5.93
CA ASN A 49 6.96 -1.87 -6.26
C ASN A 49 7.33 -1.50 -7.69
N LEU A 50 8.30 -2.19 -8.29
CA LEU A 50 8.69 -1.99 -9.69
C LEU A 50 7.76 -2.68 -10.69
N PHE A 51 7.21 -3.85 -10.33
CA PHE A 51 6.47 -4.70 -11.25
C PHE A 51 4.97 -4.40 -11.35
N GLN A 52 4.46 -3.51 -10.50
CA GLN A 52 3.07 -3.04 -10.60
C GLN A 52 2.87 -2.28 -11.92
N GLY A 53 2.14 -2.86 -12.86
CA GLY A 53 1.70 -2.18 -14.09
C GLY A 53 0.40 -1.40 -13.86
N ASP A 54 0.11 -0.44 -14.74
CA ASP A 54 -1.19 0.21 -14.81
C ASP A 54 -1.69 0.12 -16.26
N ASP A 55 -2.94 -0.31 -16.46
CA ASP A 55 -3.58 -0.31 -17.77
C ASP A 55 -4.62 0.82 -17.80
N GLU A 56 -4.19 1.98 -18.32
CA GLU A 56 -5.06 3.15 -18.41
C GLU A 56 -6.18 2.96 -19.44
N LYS A 57 -6.09 1.96 -20.34
CA LYS A 57 -6.95 1.92 -21.53
C LYS A 57 -8.43 1.77 -21.22
N ASP A 58 -8.80 1.23 -20.06
CA ASP A 58 -10.18 0.87 -19.75
C ASP A 58 -10.68 1.34 -18.37
N GLY A 59 -9.91 2.17 -17.64
CA GLY A 59 -10.32 2.69 -16.32
C GLY A 59 -10.43 1.63 -15.22
N TYR A 60 -9.85 0.44 -15.45
CA TYR A 60 -9.76 -0.61 -14.44
C TYR A 60 -8.60 -0.33 -13.47
N PRO A 61 -8.72 -0.78 -12.20
CA PRO A 61 -7.63 -0.65 -11.25
C PRO A 61 -6.41 -1.46 -11.71
N ALA A 62 -5.22 -0.87 -11.58
CA ALA A 62 -3.91 -1.50 -11.78
C ALA A 62 -3.88 -2.98 -11.35
N ASP A 63 -3.29 -3.83 -12.19
CA ASP A 63 -3.08 -5.25 -11.91
C ASP A 63 -2.34 -5.42 -10.57
N ARG A 64 -3.07 -5.92 -9.56
CA ARG A 64 -2.50 -6.15 -8.22
C ARG A 64 -1.55 -7.33 -8.28
N ILE A 65 -0.27 -7.07 -8.02
CA ILE A 65 0.75 -8.12 -7.93
C ILE A 65 1.09 -8.44 -6.47
N SER A 66 1.16 -9.73 -6.16
CA SER A 66 1.68 -10.25 -4.89
C SER A 66 2.80 -11.24 -5.16
N MET A 67 3.83 -11.26 -4.31
CA MET A 67 5.02 -12.10 -4.53
C MET A 67 5.42 -12.88 -3.28
N ALA A 68 5.88 -14.11 -3.52
CA ALA A 68 6.70 -14.87 -2.60
C ALA A 68 7.97 -15.27 -3.33
N GLY A 69 9.08 -15.40 -2.62
CA GLY A 69 10.33 -15.78 -3.23
C GLY A 69 11.36 -16.24 -2.22
N VAL A 70 12.39 -16.88 -2.74
CA VAL A 70 13.49 -17.44 -1.97
C VAL A 70 14.77 -17.40 -2.79
N GLU A 71 15.87 -17.06 -2.14
CA GLU A 71 17.20 -17.20 -2.73
C GLU A 71 17.67 -18.64 -2.59
N THR A 72 17.97 -19.29 -3.72
CA THR A 72 18.49 -20.66 -3.78
C THR A 72 19.94 -20.65 -4.25
N ALA A 73 20.63 -21.79 -4.17
CA ALA A 73 21.99 -21.92 -4.72
C ALA A 73 22.07 -21.57 -6.23
N ASP A 74 20.99 -21.79 -6.97
CA ASP A 74 20.90 -21.50 -8.41
C ASP A 74 20.51 -20.03 -8.71
N GLY A 75 20.08 -19.29 -7.69
CA GLY A 75 19.61 -17.91 -7.79
C GLY A 75 18.23 -17.69 -7.15
N LEU A 76 17.71 -16.47 -7.31
CA LEU A 76 16.40 -16.06 -6.82
C LEU A 76 15.26 -16.71 -7.61
N ARG A 77 14.34 -17.36 -6.90
CA ARG A 77 13.08 -17.90 -7.45
C ARG A 77 11.91 -17.11 -6.89
N ILE A 78 11.07 -16.58 -7.78
CA ILE A 78 9.89 -15.79 -7.40
C ILE A 78 8.64 -16.45 -7.95
N LEU A 79 7.64 -16.61 -7.10
CA LEU A 79 6.27 -16.86 -7.49
C LEU A 79 5.50 -15.55 -7.36
N ALA A 80 5.07 -15.01 -8.50
CA ALA A 80 4.25 -13.82 -8.60
C ALA A 80 2.82 -14.20 -8.98
N VAL A 81 1.84 -13.55 -8.36
CA VAL A 81 0.43 -13.71 -8.69
C VAL A 81 -0.12 -12.35 -9.06
N THR A 82 -0.85 -12.28 -10.17
CA THR A 82 -1.56 -11.08 -10.62
C THR A 82 -2.98 -11.42 -11.03
N GLU A 83 -3.89 -10.48 -10.84
CA GLU A 83 -5.17 -10.50 -11.53
C GLU A 83 -4.93 -10.07 -12.99
N ASN A 84 -5.60 -10.72 -13.95
CA ASN A 84 -5.56 -10.37 -15.36
C ASN A 84 -6.88 -9.72 -15.74
N MET A 85 -6.92 -8.39 -15.68
CA MET A 85 -8.12 -7.60 -15.97
C MET A 85 -8.48 -7.56 -17.46
N SER A 86 -7.50 -7.73 -18.35
CA SER A 86 -7.67 -7.61 -19.81
C SER A 86 -7.99 -8.94 -20.51
N GLY A 87 -7.86 -10.07 -19.81
CA GLY A 87 -8.01 -11.40 -20.38
C GLY A 87 -9.43 -11.95 -20.28
N ALA A 88 -10.12 -12.09 -21.41
CA ALA A 88 -11.41 -12.79 -21.52
C ALA A 88 -11.33 -14.33 -21.34
N GLY A 89 -10.48 -14.81 -20.44
CA GLY A 89 -10.29 -16.24 -20.19
C GLY A 89 -10.80 -16.64 -18.82
N ASP A 90 -11.52 -17.78 -18.73
CA ASP A 90 -12.06 -18.30 -17.47
C ASP A 90 -11.04 -19.13 -16.65
N THR A 91 -9.76 -19.11 -17.01
CA THR A 91 -8.78 -20.08 -16.51
C THR A 91 -7.51 -19.42 -15.99
N VAL A 92 -7.03 -19.92 -14.85
CA VAL A 92 -5.73 -19.56 -14.26
C VAL A 92 -4.62 -19.93 -15.24
N LYS A 93 -3.76 -18.97 -15.59
CA LYS A 93 -2.59 -19.21 -16.45
C LYS A 93 -1.34 -19.20 -15.59
N VAL A 94 -0.41 -20.10 -15.90
CA VAL A 94 0.90 -20.19 -15.24
C VAL A 94 1.97 -20.03 -16.29
N ILE A 95 2.83 -19.04 -16.11
CA ILE A 95 3.80 -18.60 -17.11
C ILE A 95 5.18 -18.57 -16.46
N ARG A 96 6.12 -19.31 -17.04
CA ARG A 96 7.54 -19.14 -16.71
C ARG A 96 8.05 -17.90 -17.44
N ILE A 97 8.55 -16.93 -16.69
CA ILE A 97 9.19 -15.73 -17.21
C ILE A 97 10.69 -15.95 -17.22
N THR A 98 11.24 -15.87 -18.42
CA THR A 98 12.68 -15.77 -18.66
C THR A 98 13.05 -14.31 -18.87
N LYS A 99 14.31 -13.97 -18.60
CA LYS A 99 14.86 -12.64 -18.94
C LYS A 99 14.76 -12.42 -20.46
N SER A 100 14.52 -11.18 -20.85
CA SER A 100 14.54 -10.75 -22.24
C SER A 100 15.97 -10.86 -22.79
N ASP A 101 16.11 -11.31 -24.05
CA ASP A 101 17.40 -11.36 -24.75
C ASP A 101 17.80 -9.99 -25.36
N ARG A 102 16.98 -8.96 -25.13
CA ARG A 102 17.22 -7.59 -25.59
C ARG A 102 18.42 -6.98 -24.88
N THR A 103 19.14 -6.13 -25.59
CA THR A 103 20.22 -5.30 -25.04
C THR A 103 19.67 -4.25 -24.08
N PHE A 104 20.53 -3.69 -23.22
CA PHE A 104 20.12 -2.63 -22.28
C PHE A 104 19.49 -1.44 -22.99
N ASP A 105 20.09 -0.99 -24.09
CA ASP A 105 19.58 0.15 -24.86
C ASP A 105 18.22 -0.14 -25.50
N GLU A 106 18.03 -1.37 -26.00
CA GLU A 106 16.73 -1.80 -26.50
C GLU A 106 15.69 -1.85 -25.39
N LEU A 107 16.05 -2.24 -24.17
CA LEU A 107 15.12 -2.34 -23.03
C LEU A 107 14.67 -0.97 -22.52
N VAL A 108 15.60 -0.01 -22.41
CA VAL A 108 15.30 1.32 -21.84
C VAL A 108 14.75 2.31 -22.87
N ASN A 109 15.14 2.20 -24.15
CA ASN A 109 14.69 3.10 -25.22
C ASN A 109 13.65 2.49 -26.17
N GLY A 110 13.48 1.17 -26.14
CA GLY A 110 12.56 0.49 -27.04
C GLY A 110 11.10 0.55 -26.59
N GLN A 111 10.23 -0.06 -27.37
CA GLN A 111 8.82 -0.16 -27.01
C GLN A 111 8.68 -0.95 -25.71
N ILE A 112 7.95 -0.35 -24.77
CA ILE A 112 7.58 -0.95 -23.49
C ILE A 112 6.54 -2.04 -23.78
N GLY A 113 6.82 -3.27 -23.36
CA GLY A 113 5.84 -4.34 -23.41
C GLY A 113 4.61 -3.99 -22.57
N SER A 114 3.42 -4.27 -23.09
CA SER A 114 2.15 -3.87 -22.46
C SER A 114 1.63 -4.87 -21.43
N SER A 115 2.30 -6.01 -21.25
CA SER A 115 1.89 -7.04 -20.29
C SER A 115 2.77 -7.04 -19.03
N VAL A 116 2.20 -7.45 -17.89
CA VAL A 116 2.96 -7.68 -16.64
C VAL A 116 4.12 -8.65 -16.87
N LYS A 117 3.91 -9.68 -17.70
CA LYS A 117 4.95 -10.63 -18.09
C LYS A 117 6.14 -9.95 -18.77
N ASP A 118 5.88 -9.10 -19.77
CA ASP A 118 6.94 -8.40 -20.49
C ASP A 118 7.64 -7.38 -19.60
N CYS A 119 6.88 -6.70 -18.72
CA CYS A 119 7.43 -5.79 -17.71
C CYS A 119 8.43 -6.50 -16.80
N ILE A 120 8.05 -7.64 -16.22
CA ILE A 120 8.93 -8.45 -15.36
C ILE A 120 10.16 -8.92 -16.16
N SER A 121 9.97 -9.43 -17.37
CA SER A 121 11.06 -9.93 -18.23
C SER A 121 12.08 -8.85 -18.59
N ASP A 122 11.60 -7.66 -18.98
CA ASP A 122 12.44 -6.54 -19.40
C ASP A 122 13.17 -5.90 -18.21
N ILE A 123 12.52 -5.72 -17.06
CA ILE A 123 13.16 -5.18 -15.85
C ILE A 123 14.23 -6.16 -15.34
N TRP A 124 13.95 -7.47 -15.34
CA TRP A 124 14.96 -8.46 -14.99
C TRP A 124 16.19 -8.41 -15.89
N ALA A 125 15.97 -8.27 -17.20
CA ALA A 125 17.06 -8.14 -18.16
C ALA A 125 17.83 -6.82 -17.94
N ALA A 126 17.13 -5.72 -17.69
CA ALA A 126 17.77 -4.42 -17.45
C ALA A 126 18.62 -4.40 -16.18
N LEU A 127 18.12 -5.01 -15.08
CA LEU A 127 18.87 -5.16 -13.83
C LEU A 127 20.09 -6.10 -13.99
N ALA A 128 19.95 -7.20 -14.73
CA ALA A 128 21.06 -8.11 -14.99
C ALA A 128 22.14 -7.52 -15.90
N LEU A 129 21.78 -6.56 -16.76
CA LEU A 129 22.69 -5.82 -17.63
C LEU A 129 23.19 -4.52 -16.97
N PHE A 130 22.78 -4.21 -15.75
CA PHE A 130 23.24 -3.04 -15.03
C PHE A 130 24.61 -3.31 -14.40
N GLU A 131 25.68 -2.93 -15.11
CA GLU A 131 27.08 -3.10 -14.65
C GLU A 131 27.61 -1.82 -13.98
N GLU A 132 28.02 -1.93 -12.71
CA GLU A 132 28.53 -0.81 -11.90
C GLU A 132 29.89 -0.28 -12.38
N ASP A 133 30.73 -1.12 -12.99
CA ASP A 133 32.10 -0.77 -13.42
C ASP A 133 32.17 0.00 -14.75
N THR A 134 31.04 0.48 -15.25
CA THR A 134 30.99 1.28 -16.48
C THR A 134 31.28 2.75 -16.21
N ASN A 135 32.05 3.40 -17.09
CA ASN A 135 32.29 4.86 -17.03
C ASN A 135 30.99 5.70 -17.17
N ASP A 136 29.84 5.05 -17.41
CA ASP A 136 28.56 5.67 -17.73
C ASP A 136 27.43 5.29 -16.75
N LEU A 137 27.79 4.86 -15.54
CA LEU A 137 26.84 4.38 -14.53
C LEU A 137 25.66 5.34 -14.28
N ARG A 138 25.94 6.64 -14.24
CA ARG A 138 24.92 7.68 -14.03
C ARG A 138 23.90 7.72 -15.17
N GLN A 139 24.35 7.68 -16.42
CA GLN A 139 23.47 7.75 -17.58
C GLN A 139 22.65 6.45 -17.71
N ARG A 140 23.25 5.29 -17.43
CA ARG A 140 22.52 4.01 -17.40
C ARG A 140 21.43 4.01 -16.34
N PHE A 141 21.74 4.47 -15.12
CA PHE A 141 20.74 4.58 -14.07
C PHE A 141 19.62 5.57 -14.45
N GLN A 142 19.99 6.71 -15.05
CA GLN A 142 19.02 7.67 -15.55
C GLN A 142 18.10 7.06 -16.63
N ALA A 143 18.64 6.36 -17.63
CA ALA A 143 17.84 5.71 -18.65
C ALA A 143 16.90 4.64 -18.06
N LEU A 144 17.38 3.87 -17.08
CA LEU A 144 16.55 2.88 -16.38
C LEU A 144 15.43 3.56 -15.57
N THR A 145 15.72 4.64 -14.84
CA THR A 145 14.69 5.40 -14.11
C THR A 145 13.62 5.96 -15.04
N GLN A 146 14.00 6.51 -16.20
CA GLN A 146 13.05 7.00 -17.21
C GLN A 146 12.16 5.88 -17.74
N CYS A 147 12.74 4.71 -18.02
CA CYS A 147 12.01 3.53 -18.45
C CYS A 147 10.97 3.07 -17.41
N ILE A 148 11.34 3.05 -16.12
CA ILE A 148 10.42 2.71 -15.02
C ILE A 148 9.32 3.75 -14.87
N VAL A 149 9.65 5.05 -14.95
CA VAL A 149 8.64 6.13 -14.90
C VAL A 149 7.66 6.01 -16.05
N ALA A 150 8.14 5.81 -17.28
CA ALA A 150 7.27 5.66 -18.44
C ALA A 150 6.31 4.48 -18.31
N ARG A 151 6.78 3.36 -17.73
CA ARG A 151 5.96 2.18 -17.42
C ARG A 151 4.91 2.43 -16.33
N ASN A 152 5.29 3.16 -15.28
CA ASN A 152 4.47 3.41 -14.10
C ASN A 152 3.77 4.77 -14.12
N PHE A 153 3.73 5.44 -15.28
CA PHE A 153 3.37 6.85 -15.36
C PHE A 153 1.99 7.12 -14.78
N TRP A 154 0.99 6.36 -15.21
CA TRP A 154 -0.41 6.55 -14.79
C TRP A 154 -0.63 6.28 -13.31
N LYS A 155 0.03 5.25 -12.77
CA LYS A 155 -0.01 4.94 -11.34
C LYS A 155 0.57 6.09 -10.51
N ILE A 156 1.75 6.60 -10.87
CA ILE A 156 2.39 7.70 -10.16
C ILE A 156 1.57 9.00 -10.34
N SER A 157 1.04 9.24 -11.54
CA SER A 157 0.15 10.35 -11.84
C SER A 157 -1.13 10.31 -10.98
N SER A 158 -1.74 9.14 -10.84
CA SER A 158 -2.91 8.93 -9.99
C SER A 158 -2.59 9.25 -8.52
N LEU A 159 -1.47 8.75 -7.99
CA LEU A 159 -1.02 9.12 -6.64
C LEU A 159 -0.80 10.63 -6.50
N LEU A 160 -0.21 11.29 -7.50
CA LEU A 160 -0.03 12.75 -7.48
C LEU A 160 -1.35 13.51 -7.56
N ARG A 161 -2.34 13.00 -8.28
CA ARG A 161 -3.69 13.57 -8.34
C ARG A 161 -4.47 13.36 -7.06
N GLU A 162 -4.32 12.23 -6.37
CA GLU A 162 -4.98 11.99 -5.07
C GLU A 162 -4.60 13.06 -4.05
N ILE A 163 -3.32 13.45 -4.01
CA ILE A 163 -2.83 14.47 -3.06
C ILE A 163 -3.09 15.92 -3.51
N ASN A 164 -3.39 16.14 -4.80
CA ASN A 164 -3.64 17.45 -5.40
C ASN A 164 -5.04 17.60 -6.03
N SER A 165 -5.98 16.71 -5.71
CA SER A 165 -7.32 16.67 -6.31
C SER A 165 -8.04 18.01 -6.13
N PRO A 166 -8.80 18.55 -7.10
CA PRO A 166 -9.51 19.84 -6.98
C PRO A 166 -10.48 19.93 -5.78
N SER A 167 -10.92 18.79 -5.25
CA SER A 167 -11.74 18.70 -4.03
C SER A 167 -10.94 18.89 -2.74
N ASN A 168 -9.62 18.70 -2.81
CA ASN A 168 -8.63 19.00 -1.78
C ASN A 168 -7.89 20.28 -2.20
N LEU A 169 -7.66 21.24 -1.31
CA LEU A 169 -6.78 22.36 -1.68
C LEU A 169 -5.41 21.78 -2.08
N GLU A 170 -4.87 22.25 -3.22
CA GLU A 170 -3.55 21.87 -3.73
C GLU A 170 -2.52 21.82 -2.58
N LEU A 171 -1.84 20.68 -2.41
CA LEU A 171 -1.03 20.45 -1.20
C LEU A 171 0.01 21.57 -1.03
N SER A 172 0.67 21.96 -2.12
CA SER A 172 1.66 23.04 -2.12
C SER A 172 1.08 24.34 -1.56
N ARG A 173 -0.15 24.70 -1.93
CA ARG A 173 -0.83 25.88 -1.38
C ARG A 173 -1.07 25.75 0.12
N VAL A 174 -1.54 24.61 0.60
CA VAL A 174 -1.75 24.39 2.06
C VAL A 174 -0.42 24.48 2.82
N LEU A 175 0.65 23.93 2.25
CA LEU A 175 2.01 24.00 2.77
C LEU A 175 2.52 25.46 2.83
N LEU A 176 2.32 26.24 1.77
CA LEU A 176 2.77 27.63 1.68
C LEU A 176 1.97 28.59 2.56
N ASP A 177 0.68 28.31 2.75
CA ASP A 177 -0.20 29.10 3.62
C ASP A 177 0.10 28.86 5.11
N TRP A 178 0.84 27.81 5.47
CA TRP A 178 1.17 27.49 6.86
C TRP A 178 2.11 28.53 7.49
N GLU A 179 1.81 28.88 8.75
CA GLU A 179 2.66 29.76 9.57
C GLU A 179 3.14 28.99 10.81
N PRO A 180 4.47 28.85 11.01
CA PRO A 180 5.03 28.21 12.19
C PRO A 180 4.57 28.89 13.50
N GLN A 181 4.27 28.08 14.50
CA GLN A 181 3.86 28.53 15.83
C GLN A 181 5.04 28.49 16.81
N PRO A 182 5.09 29.36 17.84
CA PRO A 182 6.22 29.44 18.77
C PRO A 182 6.64 28.12 19.45
N TYR A 183 5.73 27.14 19.51
CA TYR A 183 5.96 25.83 20.12
C TYR A 183 6.35 24.72 19.11
N ASP A 184 6.42 25.02 17.81
CA ASP A 184 6.69 24.02 16.76
C ASP A 184 8.14 23.52 16.76
N LEU A 185 9.09 24.42 17.03
CA LEU A 185 10.53 24.13 17.11
C LEU A 185 11.13 24.94 18.26
N GLN A 186 11.69 24.26 19.26
CA GLN A 186 12.13 24.91 20.50
C GLN A 186 13.55 25.47 20.43
N GLU A 187 14.46 24.84 19.70
CA GLU A 187 15.87 25.28 19.61
C GLU A 187 16.37 25.26 18.16
N PRO A 188 17.03 26.34 17.70
CA PRO A 188 17.73 26.34 16.42
C PRO A 188 18.84 25.30 16.39
N ARG A 189 18.90 24.52 15.32
CA ARG A 189 19.98 23.59 15.05
C ARG A 189 20.60 23.86 13.69
N TRP A 190 21.89 23.58 13.57
CA TRP A 190 22.63 23.74 12.32
C TRP A 190 22.97 22.37 11.77
N ILE A 191 22.74 22.19 10.48
CA ILE A 191 22.89 20.90 9.81
C ILE A 191 23.77 21.03 8.57
N CYS A 192 24.58 20.01 8.30
CA CYS A 192 25.40 19.96 7.10
C CYS A 192 24.51 19.66 5.89
N VAL A 193 24.65 20.46 4.83
CA VAL A 193 23.78 20.40 3.67
C VAL A 193 24.36 19.45 2.63
N PRO A 194 23.58 18.46 2.15
CA PRO A 194 24.05 17.56 1.12
C PRO A 194 24.24 18.28 -0.22
N SER A 195 25.16 17.76 -1.03
CA SER A 195 25.54 18.37 -2.31
C SER A 195 24.35 18.56 -3.26
N TRP A 196 23.42 17.61 -3.30
CA TRP A 196 22.21 17.70 -4.12
C TRP A 196 21.38 18.96 -3.82
N LEU A 197 21.33 19.37 -2.55
CA LEU A 197 20.55 20.52 -2.11
C LEU A 197 21.27 21.84 -2.43
N THR A 198 22.61 21.83 -2.41
CA THR A 198 23.42 22.99 -2.86
C THR A 198 23.39 23.21 -4.37
N SER A 199 23.05 22.18 -5.16
CA SER A 199 22.93 22.28 -6.62
C SER A 199 21.56 22.74 -7.12
N ILE A 200 20.57 22.89 -6.25
CA ILE A 200 19.23 23.35 -6.64
C ILE A 200 19.25 24.85 -6.92
N ASP A 201 18.69 25.27 -8.06
CA ASP A 201 18.48 26.68 -8.35
C ASP A 201 17.63 27.35 -7.26
N HIS A 202 18.25 28.20 -6.44
CA HIS A 202 17.60 28.83 -5.29
C HIS A 202 16.55 29.88 -5.68
N HIS A 203 16.51 30.36 -6.93
CA HIS A 203 15.61 31.45 -7.33
C HIS A 203 14.13 31.07 -7.35
N LYS A 204 13.81 29.78 -7.46
CA LYS A 204 12.44 29.26 -7.41
C LYS A 204 12.07 28.62 -6.07
N TRP A 205 12.96 28.69 -5.07
CA TRP A 205 12.67 28.14 -3.75
C TRP A 205 11.92 29.16 -2.88
N HIS A 206 10.64 28.87 -2.64
CA HIS A 206 9.79 29.65 -1.74
C HIS A 206 10.45 29.85 -0.36
N ASN A 207 10.55 31.11 0.06
CA ASN A 207 11.05 31.52 1.37
C ASN A 207 12.47 31.02 1.70
N ARG A 208 13.30 30.77 0.68
CA ARG A 208 14.71 30.36 0.85
C ARG A 208 15.52 31.36 1.68
N ASP A 209 15.19 32.64 1.55
CA ASP A 209 15.79 33.76 2.27
C ASP A 209 15.61 33.65 3.80
N LEU A 210 14.66 32.85 4.28
CA LEU A 210 14.47 32.57 5.70
C LEU A 210 15.46 31.54 6.26
N ILE A 211 16.20 30.84 5.40
CA ILE A 211 17.17 29.82 5.84
C ILE A 211 18.55 30.47 5.91
N GLU A 212 19.02 30.69 7.12
CA GLU A 212 20.37 31.18 7.33
C GLU A 212 21.41 30.12 6.92
N GLN A 213 22.49 30.60 6.32
CA GLN A 213 23.61 29.79 5.88
C GLN A 213 24.90 30.27 6.54
N ARG A 214 25.70 29.33 7.03
CA ARG A 214 27.06 29.59 7.51
C ARG A 214 28.07 28.65 6.87
N LYS A 215 29.32 29.08 6.85
CA LYS A 215 30.48 28.28 6.43
C LYS A 215 31.33 27.99 7.66
N VAL A 216 31.56 26.71 7.95
CA VAL A 216 32.34 26.28 9.11
C VAL A 216 33.55 25.48 8.61
N ALA A 217 34.68 25.60 9.31
CA ALA A 217 35.83 24.74 9.06
C ALA A 217 35.50 23.32 9.56
N GLY A 218 35.37 22.38 8.63
CA GLY A 218 35.20 20.95 8.88
C GLY A 218 36.49 20.15 8.65
N PRO A 219 36.51 18.85 8.98
CA PRO A 219 37.69 18.00 8.86
C PRO A 219 38.23 17.86 7.43
N THR A 220 37.34 17.98 6.44
CA THR A 220 37.64 17.78 5.02
C THR A 220 37.69 19.09 4.22
N GLY A 221 37.45 20.23 4.86
CA GLY A 221 37.41 21.54 4.19
C GLY A 221 36.38 22.48 4.78
N VAL A 222 35.86 23.41 3.98
CA VAL A 222 34.80 24.33 4.40
C VAL A 222 33.45 23.66 4.17
N GLU A 223 32.73 23.38 5.24
CA GLU A 223 31.39 22.80 5.20
C GLU A 223 30.33 23.90 5.22
N VAL A 224 29.30 23.73 4.40
CA VAL A 224 28.13 24.60 4.37
C VAL A 224 27.07 24.03 5.30
N GLN A 225 26.65 24.83 6.28
CA GLN A 225 25.59 24.48 7.21
C GLN A 225 24.41 25.43 7.07
N TRP A 226 23.20 24.87 7.12
CA TRP A 226 21.94 25.63 7.10
C TRP A 226 21.20 25.49 8.43
N GLU A 227 20.47 26.54 8.78
CA GLU A 227 19.72 26.61 10.03
C GLU A 227 18.35 25.90 9.92
N ILE A 228 17.99 25.12 10.93
CA ILE A 228 16.64 24.65 11.20
C ILE A 228 16.18 25.32 12.48
N SER A 229 15.25 26.25 12.34
CA SER A 229 14.72 27.08 13.41
C SER A 229 13.25 27.36 13.12
N LEU A 230 12.56 28.00 14.08
CA LEU A 230 11.20 28.46 13.87
C LEU A 230 11.09 29.41 12.65
N SER A 231 12.05 30.31 12.48
CA SER A 231 12.10 31.24 11.35
C SER A 231 12.35 30.54 10.02
N SER A 232 13.21 29.51 9.99
CA SER A 232 13.56 28.81 8.76
C SER A 232 12.58 27.70 8.36
N ALA A 233 11.69 27.27 9.26
CA ALA A 233 10.72 26.19 9.03
C ALA A 233 9.86 26.39 7.78
N LYS A 234 9.44 27.64 7.51
CA LYS A 234 8.64 27.97 6.33
C LYS A 234 9.44 27.85 5.02
N GLY A 235 10.75 28.10 5.06
CA GLY A 235 11.66 27.83 3.94
C GLY A 235 11.75 26.33 3.66
N TRP A 236 11.93 25.51 4.69
CA TRP A 236 11.99 24.04 4.56
C TRP A 236 10.69 23.41 4.02
N ILE A 237 9.53 23.94 4.42
CA ILE A 237 8.24 23.55 3.84
C ILE A 237 8.07 24.09 2.41
N GLY A 238 8.54 25.31 2.14
CA GLY A 238 8.59 25.88 0.81
C GLY A 238 9.40 25.04 -0.19
N LEU A 239 10.41 24.31 0.29
CA LEU A 239 11.17 23.36 -0.53
C LEU A 239 10.30 22.16 -0.96
N LEU A 240 9.55 21.58 -0.02
CA LEU A 240 8.61 20.49 -0.33
C LEU A 240 7.54 20.97 -1.32
N ALA A 241 6.94 22.14 -1.08
CA ALA A 241 5.92 22.70 -1.96
C ALA A 241 6.43 22.83 -3.40
N ARG A 242 7.65 23.34 -3.58
CA ARG A 242 8.30 23.41 -4.88
C ARG A 242 8.47 22.04 -5.53
N PHE A 243 8.97 21.04 -4.80
CA PHE A 243 9.13 19.69 -5.35
C PHE A 243 7.81 19.12 -5.83
N MET A 244 6.72 19.36 -5.10
CA MET A 244 5.38 18.94 -5.51
C MET A 244 4.90 19.68 -6.77
N ASP A 245 5.03 21.00 -6.81
CA ASP A 245 4.57 21.81 -7.95
C ASP A 245 5.32 21.45 -9.25
N GLU A 246 6.64 21.31 -9.16
CA GLU A 246 7.48 20.97 -10.31
C GLU A 246 7.26 19.51 -10.76
N LEU A 247 7.01 18.59 -9.82
CA LEU A 247 6.66 17.21 -10.15
C LEU A 247 5.28 17.14 -10.84
N VAL A 248 4.26 17.80 -10.29
CA VAL A 248 2.92 17.88 -10.91
C VAL A 248 3.01 18.50 -12.31
N SER A 249 3.77 19.59 -12.46
CA SER A 249 3.99 20.23 -13.76
C SER A 249 4.68 19.30 -14.76
N ALA A 250 5.71 18.57 -14.33
CA ALA A 250 6.42 17.62 -15.19
C ALA A 250 5.52 16.46 -15.65
N PHE A 251 4.66 15.95 -14.75
CA PHE A 251 3.66 14.94 -15.09
C PHE A 251 2.62 15.47 -16.09
N GLN A 252 2.10 16.68 -15.89
CA GLN A 252 1.14 17.29 -16.81
C GLN A 252 1.74 17.47 -18.22
N ILE A 253 2.99 17.95 -18.30
CA ILE A 253 3.69 18.10 -19.58
C ILE A 253 3.87 16.74 -20.26
N HIS A 254 4.24 15.70 -19.51
CA HIS A 254 4.40 14.36 -20.09
C HIS A 254 3.08 13.78 -20.58
N GLU A 255 1.98 13.99 -19.83
CA GLU A 255 0.64 13.59 -20.25
C GLU A 255 0.23 14.25 -21.58
N ASP A 256 0.53 15.55 -21.74
CA ASP A 256 0.26 16.27 -22.98
C ASP A 256 1.14 15.79 -24.15
N ILE A 257 2.38 15.37 -23.88
CA ILE A 257 3.28 14.72 -24.85
C ILE A 257 2.71 13.38 -25.30
N LEU A 258 2.24 12.54 -24.36
CA LEU A 258 1.60 11.25 -24.67
C LEU A 258 0.34 11.43 -25.53
N ARG A 259 -0.46 12.46 -25.26
CA ARG A 259 -1.66 12.78 -26.06
C ARG A 259 -1.37 13.33 -27.45
N SER A 260 -0.20 13.92 -27.66
CA SER A 260 0.20 14.55 -28.93
C SER A 260 1.08 13.66 -29.80
N ASP A 261 1.31 12.40 -29.41
CA ASP A 261 2.23 11.46 -30.07
C ASP A 261 3.65 12.02 -30.27
N SER A 262 4.07 12.94 -29.39
CA SER A 262 5.41 13.54 -29.43
C SER A 262 6.46 12.59 -28.84
N LYS A 263 7.68 12.63 -29.39
CA LYS A 263 8.83 11.83 -28.92
C LYS A 263 9.72 12.57 -27.93
N ASP A 264 9.25 13.67 -27.36
CA ASP A 264 10.01 14.48 -26.42
C ASP A 264 10.15 13.76 -25.06
N THR A 265 11.38 13.41 -24.69
CA THR A 265 11.72 12.74 -23.44
C THR A 265 12.07 13.70 -22.29
N SER A 266 12.14 15.01 -22.56
CA SER A 266 12.55 16.00 -21.56
C SER A 266 11.60 16.06 -20.34
N ALA A 267 10.32 15.74 -20.54
CA ALA A 267 9.37 15.66 -19.43
C ALA A 267 9.66 14.48 -18.49
N LEU A 268 10.07 13.31 -19.03
CA LEU A 268 10.47 12.16 -18.22
C LEU A 268 11.74 12.47 -17.42
N GLU A 269 12.70 13.17 -18.03
CA GLU A 269 13.91 13.66 -17.33
C GLU A 269 13.56 14.54 -16.13
N ASN A 270 12.61 15.45 -16.31
CA ASN A 270 12.14 16.31 -15.23
C ASN A 270 11.43 15.50 -14.13
N ILE A 271 10.57 14.54 -14.49
CA ILE A 271 9.90 13.66 -13.51
C ILE A 271 10.93 12.90 -12.67
N VAL A 272 11.92 12.29 -13.32
CA VAL A 272 13.01 11.56 -12.64
C VAL A 272 13.77 12.50 -11.70
N THR A 273 14.14 13.68 -12.18
CA THR A 273 14.89 14.68 -11.40
C THR A 273 14.13 15.10 -10.15
N TRP A 274 12.86 15.47 -10.28
CA TRP A 274 12.06 15.92 -9.15
C TRP A 274 11.71 14.79 -8.19
N THR A 275 11.56 13.57 -8.69
CA THR A 275 11.36 12.38 -7.85
C THR A 275 12.63 12.05 -7.05
N PHE A 276 13.81 12.14 -7.66
CA PHE A 276 15.09 12.01 -6.96
C PHE A 276 15.23 13.05 -5.84
N LEU A 277 14.93 14.31 -6.12
CA LEU A 277 15.01 15.39 -5.13
C LEU A 277 14.02 15.18 -3.99
N LEU A 278 12.78 14.76 -4.30
CA LEU A 278 11.77 14.43 -3.31
C LEU A 278 12.19 13.23 -2.45
N SER A 279 12.67 12.13 -3.06
CA SER A 279 13.19 10.97 -2.33
C SER A 279 14.36 11.37 -1.42
N SER A 280 15.32 12.13 -1.95
CA SER A 280 16.48 12.59 -1.19
C SER A 280 16.08 13.41 0.03
N TYR A 281 15.05 14.26 -0.10
CA TYR A 281 14.55 15.04 1.03
C TYR A 281 13.74 14.21 2.03
N LEU A 282 12.96 13.24 1.55
CA LEU A 282 12.21 12.30 2.38
C LEU A 282 13.13 11.36 3.19
N HIS A 283 14.26 10.95 2.64
CA HIS A 283 15.18 10.00 3.28
C HIS A 283 16.39 10.67 3.93
N TRP A 284 16.46 12.00 3.92
CA TRP A 284 17.56 12.70 4.55
C TRP A 284 17.59 12.43 6.06
N GLU A 285 18.75 11.97 6.54
CA GLU A 285 19.00 11.55 7.94
C GLU A 285 18.62 12.61 8.97
N GLU A 286 18.70 13.89 8.60
CA GLU A 286 18.32 15.00 9.46
C GLU A 286 16.82 15.01 9.83
N GLY A 287 15.98 14.25 9.11
CA GLY A 287 14.59 14.04 9.48
C GLY A 287 13.74 15.32 9.50
N ILE A 288 14.15 16.35 8.74
CA ILE A 288 13.52 17.68 8.74
C ILE A 288 12.05 17.57 8.36
N LEU A 289 11.78 16.92 7.23
CA LEU A 289 10.44 16.86 6.69
C LEU A 289 9.51 16.04 7.60
N GLN A 290 9.99 14.95 8.18
CA GLN A 290 9.27 14.14 9.16
C GLN A 290 8.92 14.95 10.40
N THR A 291 9.87 15.75 10.89
CA THR A 291 9.68 16.62 12.05
C THR A 291 8.62 17.66 11.75
N LEU A 292 8.75 18.39 10.64
CA LEU A 292 7.80 19.42 10.25
C LEU A 292 6.39 18.86 10.01
N LEU A 293 6.26 17.74 9.29
CA LEU A 293 4.95 17.15 9.01
C LEU A 293 4.29 16.51 10.23
N LYS A 294 5.05 15.88 11.13
CA LYS A 294 4.47 15.09 12.24
C LYS A 294 4.40 15.83 13.58
N LYS A 295 5.35 16.72 13.86
CA LYS A 295 5.59 17.28 15.20
C LYS A 295 5.27 18.77 15.32
N THR A 296 4.72 19.39 14.29
CA THR A 296 4.36 20.83 14.29
C THR A 296 2.86 21.04 14.06
N SER A 297 2.44 22.29 14.23
CA SER A 297 1.11 22.82 13.92
C SER A 297 0.68 22.56 12.46
N LEU A 298 1.63 22.38 11.53
CA LEU A 298 1.35 22.01 10.14
C LEU A 298 0.51 20.74 10.06
N SER A 299 0.79 19.78 10.94
CA SER A 299 0.09 18.49 10.98
C SER A 299 -1.42 18.65 11.20
N PHE A 300 -1.83 19.67 11.97
CA PHE A 300 -3.23 20.05 12.19
C PHE A 300 -3.81 20.83 11.03
N LYS A 301 -3.04 21.75 10.43
CA LYS A 301 -3.47 22.49 9.24
C LYS A 301 -3.75 21.58 8.04
N LEU A 302 -2.93 20.54 7.86
CA LEU A 302 -3.15 19.51 6.85
C LEU A 302 -4.46 18.74 7.12
N LYS A 303 -4.89 18.64 8.38
CA LYS A 303 -6.13 17.98 8.77
C LYS A 303 -7.36 18.78 8.38
N THR A 304 -7.33 20.08 8.64
CA THR A 304 -8.47 20.97 8.36
C THR A 304 -8.71 21.21 6.87
N HIS A 305 -7.71 20.99 6.00
CA HIS A 305 -7.78 21.40 4.59
C HIS A 305 -7.79 20.26 3.56
N ALA A 306 -7.06 19.15 3.79
CA ALA A 306 -6.73 18.22 2.70
C ALA A 306 -7.41 16.85 2.81
N PHE A 307 -7.94 16.48 3.97
CA PHE A 307 -8.42 15.12 4.16
C PHE A 307 -9.82 15.05 4.76
N ASP A 308 -10.36 16.10 5.35
CA ASP A 308 -11.70 16.02 5.93
C ASP A 308 -12.80 15.86 4.89
N LYS A 309 -12.66 16.13 3.57
CA LYS A 309 -13.77 15.92 2.60
C LYS A 309 -13.71 14.56 1.88
N ALA A 310 -12.51 14.05 1.60
CA ALA A 310 -12.30 12.67 1.18
C ALA A 310 -12.47 11.68 2.36
N CYS A 311 -12.21 12.13 3.60
CA CYS A 311 -12.43 11.36 4.82
C CYS A 311 -13.74 11.68 5.57
N SER A 312 -14.47 12.78 5.31
CA SER A 312 -15.76 13.03 6.00
C SER A 312 -16.85 12.07 5.59
N ALA A 313 -16.70 11.42 4.44
CA ALA A 313 -17.58 10.31 4.08
C ALA A 313 -17.12 8.98 4.68
N HIS A 314 -15.82 8.79 5.04
CA HIS A 314 -15.27 7.45 5.27
C HIS A 314 -14.16 7.26 6.35
N SER A 315 -13.69 8.26 7.09
CA SER A 315 -12.80 8.01 8.24
C SER A 315 -12.66 9.18 9.22
N LYS A 316 -12.97 8.96 10.50
CA LYS A 316 -12.42 9.75 11.62
C LYS A 316 -11.11 9.10 12.08
N SER A 317 -10.03 9.22 11.29
CA SER A 317 -8.72 8.70 11.70
C SER A 317 -8.01 9.66 12.68
N THR A 318 -7.30 9.12 13.67
CA THR A 318 -6.49 9.86 14.65
C THR A 318 -5.06 10.17 14.17
N PHE A 319 -4.68 9.80 12.93
CA PHE A 319 -3.40 10.25 12.38
C PHE A 319 -3.40 11.77 12.28
N THR A 320 -2.31 12.40 12.72
CA THR A 320 -2.05 13.78 12.28
C THR A 320 -1.93 13.73 10.76
N SER A 321 -2.61 14.63 10.06
CA SER A 321 -2.68 14.56 8.59
C SER A 321 -1.32 14.67 7.92
N GLY A 322 -0.33 15.23 8.61
CA GLY A 322 1.05 15.19 8.15
C GLY A 322 1.71 13.80 8.13
N ALA A 323 1.31 12.86 9.01
CA ALA A 323 1.75 11.46 8.89
C ALA A 323 1.17 10.79 7.64
N HIS A 324 -0.09 11.11 7.30
CA HIS A 324 -0.73 10.65 6.06
C HIS A 324 -0.03 11.23 4.82
N VAL A 325 0.19 12.54 4.79
CA VAL A 325 0.94 13.22 3.72
C VAL A 325 2.33 12.59 3.56
N LEU A 326 3.09 12.43 4.64
CA LEU A 326 4.40 11.77 4.57
C LEU A 326 4.30 10.35 3.99
N SER A 327 3.31 9.58 4.43
CA SER A 327 3.07 8.22 3.96
C SER A 327 2.68 8.16 2.49
N HIS A 328 2.06 9.22 1.97
CA HIS A 328 1.69 9.37 0.57
C HIS A 328 2.87 9.83 -0.29
N LEU A 329 3.66 10.79 0.18
CA LEU A 329 4.91 11.22 -0.46
C LEU A 329 5.87 10.04 -0.61
N LYS A 330 5.97 9.18 0.41
CA LYS A 330 6.74 7.93 0.33
C LYS A 330 6.24 6.99 -0.77
N LYS A 331 4.92 6.88 -0.98
CA LYS A 331 4.35 6.06 -2.08
C LYS A 331 4.76 6.59 -3.46
N ILE A 332 4.75 7.92 -3.63
CA ILE A 332 5.13 8.58 -4.89
C ILE A 332 6.58 8.23 -5.27
N VAL A 333 7.48 8.15 -4.29
CA VAL A 333 8.92 7.90 -4.52
C VAL A 333 9.36 6.44 -4.34
N ALA A 334 8.47 5.54 -3.89
CA ALA A 334 8.83 4.16 -3.51
C ALA A 334 9.49 3.37 -4.65
N TRP A 335 9.06 3.59 -5.90
CA TRP A 335 9.66 2.95 -7.07
C TRP A 335 11.11 3.42 -7.30
N TYR A 336 11.41 4.69 -7.02
CA TYR A 336 12.75 5.25 -7.18
C TYR A 336 13.68 4.66 -6.12
N ASP A 337 13.21 4.61 -4.87
CA ASP A 337 13.95 3.97 -3.78
C ASP A 337 14.19 2.49 -4.06
N ALA A 338 13.18 1.79 -4.58
CA ALA A 338 13.30 0.40 -4.98
C ALA A 338 14.37 0.21 -6.05
N LEU A 339 14.35 1.04 -7.10
CA LEU A 339 15.34 0.96 -8.16
C LEU A 339 16.75 1.29 -7.65
N GLN A 340 16.89 2.31 -6.83
CA GLN A 340 18.17 2.69 -6.24
C GLN A 340 18.75 1.56 -5.39
N ASN A 341 17.92 0.91 -4.56
CA ASN A 341 18.36 -0.23 -3.77
C ASN A 341 18.75 -1.42 -4.65
N LEU A 342 17.93 -1.79 -5.64
CA LEU A 342 18.22 -2.91 -6.54
C LEU A 342 19.48 -2.67 -7.39
N CYS A 343 19.76 -1.41 -7.74
CA CYS A 343 20.90 -1.03 -8.55
C CYS A 343 22.19 -0.79 -7.77
N PHE A 344 22.15 -0.45 -6.48
CA PHE A 344 23.34 -0.02 -5.73
C PHE A 344 23.51 -0.65 -4.33
N ASN A 345 22.53 -1.40 -3.82
CA ASN A 345 22.69 -2.11 -2.56
C ASN A 345 23.46 -3.43 -2.79
N GLU A 346 24.60 -3.57 -2.13
CA GLU A 346 25.45 -4.77 -2.20
C GLU A 346 24.74 -6.04 -1.72
N GLU A 347 23.79 -5.91 -0.80
CA GLU A 347 22.94 -7.04 -0.35
C GLU A 347 22.13 -7.63 -1.51
N TYR A 348 21.83 -6.83 -2.53
CA TYR A 348 21.12 -7.25 -3.74
C TYR A 348 22.05 -7.48 -4.91
N SER A 349 23.38 -7.56 -4.70
CA SER A 349 24.33 -7.82 -5.79
C SER A 349 24.06 -9.13 -6.54
N SER A 350 23.39 -10.11 -5.92
CA SER A 350 23.03 -11.38 -6.54
C SER A 350 22.08 -11.22 -7.72
N ILE A 351 21.12 -10.28 -7.66
CA ILE A 351 20.16 -10.04 -8.75
C ILE A 351 20.78 -9.42 -10.01
N ARG A 352 21.98 -8.84 -9.88
CA ARG A 352 22.74 -8.23 -10.97
C ARG A 352 23.70 -9.21 -11.64
N LYS A 353 23.90 -10.42 -11.09
CA LYS A 353 24.88 -11.38 -11.63
C LYS A 353 24.34 -12.08 -12.88
N PRO A 354 24.99 -11.94 -14.05
CA PRO A 354 24.52 -12.58 -15.28
C PRO A 354 24.50 -14.11 -15.19
N SER A 355 25.38 -14.69 -14.37
CA SER A 355 25.53 -16.13 -14.19
C SER A 355 24.47 -16.78 -13.32
N GLN A 356 23.66 -16.01 -12.58
CA GLN A 356 22.60 -16.57 -11.75
C GLN A 356 21.28 -16.67 -12.53
N THR A 357 20.63 -17.82 -12.39
CA THR A 357 19.29 -18.03 -12.96
C THR A 357 18.27 -17.37 -12.05
N HIS A 358 17.87 -16.14 -12.38
CA HIS A 358 16.65 -15.55 -11.83
C HIS A 358 15.48 -16.05 -12.65
N ALA A 359 14.52 -16.66 -11.96
CA ALA A 359 13.32 -17.16 -12.58
C ALA A 359 12.13 -16.58 -11.86
N THR A 360 11.12 -16.18 -12.62
CA THR A 360 9.82 -15.79 -12.07
C THR A 360 8.76 -16.69 -12.69
N CYS A 361 7.93 -17.28 -11.84
CA CYS A 361 6.68 -17.93 -12.25
C CYS A 361 5.57 -16.92 -12.01
N LEU A 362 4.91 -16.47 -13.08
CA LEU A 362 3.74 -15.61 -12.99
C LEU A 362 2.48 -16.46 -13.09
N VAL A 363 1.61 -16.30 -12.10
CA VAL A 363 0.25 -16.86 -12.11
C VAL A 363 -0.72 -15.73 -12.37
N GLU A 364 -1.40 -15.79 -13.51
CA GLU A 364 -2.47 -14.87 -13.86
C GLU A 364 -3.81 -15.49 -13.49
N ILE A 365 -4.53 -14.83 -12.58
CA ILE A 365 -5.89 -15.20 -12.21
C ILE A 365 -6.83 -14.43 -13.12
N PRO A 366 -7.86 -15.07 -13.69
CA PRO A 366 -8.87 -14.32 -14.43
C PRO A 366 -9.56 -13.30 -13.52
N ALA A 367 -9.88 -12.12 -14.06
CA ALA A 367 -10.73 -11.19 -13.35
C ALA A 367 -12.03 -11.87 -12.92
N SER A 368 -12.57 -11.47 -11.76
CA SER A 368 -13.88 -11.97 -11.33
C SER A 368 -14.89 -11.77 -12.47
N PRO A 369 -15.74 -12.77 -12.79
CA PRO A 369 -16.75 -12.62 -13.82
C PRO A 369 -17.63 -11.39 -13.53
N GLU A 370 -18.08 -10.74 -14.61
CA GLU A 370 -18.86 -9.47 -14.64
C GLU A 370 -19.79 -9.32 -13.43
N ALA A 371 -19.84 -8.11 -12.88
CA ALA A 371 -20.70 -7.64 -11.78
C ALA A 371 -21.97 -8.50 -11.61
N SER A 372 -21.84 -9.60 -10.88
CA SER A 372 -22.97 -10.48 -10.63
C SER A 372 -23.72 -9.92 -9.44
N ARG A 373 -25.05 -9.93 -9.50
CA ARG A 373 -25.86 -9.71 -8.29
C ARG A 373 -25.37 -10.62 -7.18
N LEU A 374 -25.46 -10.15 -5.93
CA LEU A 374 -25.15 -10.97 -4.76
C LEU A 374 -25.80 -12.34 -4.91
N CYS A 375 -24.99 -13.37 -4.71
CA CYS A 375 -25.44 -14.74 -4.92
C CYS A 375 -26.13 -15.23 -3.64
N GLY A 376 -27.21 -16.01 -3.81
CA GLY A 376 -28.09 -16.49 -2.74
C GLY A 376 -29.49 -15.85 -2.81
N THR A 377 -30.45 -16.38 -2.05
CA THR A 377 -31.69 -15.66 -1.76
C THR A 377 -31.53 -14.88 -0.46
N ARG A 378 -32.30 -13.80 -0.31
CA ARG A 378 -32.31 -13.02 0.93
C ARG A 378 -32.70 -13.91 2.12
N GLU A 379 -33.66 -14.81 1.89
CA GLU A 379 -34.15 -15.78 2.86
C GLU A 379 -33.05 -16.74 3.33
N ASP A 380 -32.17 -17.18 2.43
CA ASP A 380 -31.05 -18.07 2.78
C ASP A 380 -30.05 -17.36 3.68
N LEU A 381 -29.68 -16.11 3.37
CA LEU A 381 -28.76 -15.31 4.17
C LEU A 381 -29.34 -15.00 5.55
N THR A 382 -30.61 -14.61 5.62
CA THR A 382 -31.32 -14.40 6.88
C THR A 382 -31.39 -15.67 7.71
N SER A 383 -31.73 -16.80 7.10
CA SER A 383 -31.77 -18.09 7.81
C SER A 383 -30.39 -18.47 8.34
N HIS A 384 -29.35 -18.22 7.56
CA HIS A 384 -27.97 -18.51 7.95
C HIS A 384 -27.49 -17.60 9.10
N PHE A 385 -27.76 -16.29 9.01
CA PHE A 385 -27.47 -15.33 10.06
C PHE A 385 -28.20 -15.67 11.37
N ILE A 386 -29.48 -16.05 11.30
CA ILE A 386 -30.25 -16.48 12.48
C ILE A 386 -29.61 -17.71 13.14
N LYS A 387 -29.28 -18.72 12.31
CA LYS A 387 -28.72 -19.98 12.79
C LYS A 387 -27.37 -19.78 13.49
N GLN A 388 -26.53 -18.89 12.97
CA GLN A 388 -25.18 -18.67 13.47
C GLN A 388 -25.13 -17.69 14.65
N CYS A 389 -25.77 -16.53 14.51
CA CYS A 389 -25.60 -15.41 15.44
C CYS A 389 -26.66 -15.38 16.56
N THR A 390 -27.74 -16.15 16.44
CA THR A 390 -28.89 -16.14 17.36
C THR A 390 -29.34 -14.70 17.72
N PRO A 391 -29.63 -13.85 16.72
CA PRO A 391 -29.85 -12.42 16.92
C PRO A 391 -31.17 -12.14 17.68
N SER A 392 -31.21 -11.02 18.42
CA SER A 392 -32.48 -10.49 18.93
C SER A 392 -33.38 -9.99 17.79
N VAL A 393 -34.69 -9.85 18.03
CA VAL A 393 -35.64 -9.31 17.04
C VAL A 393 -35.18 -7.97 16.48
N GLU A 394 -34.73 -7.06 17.36
CA GLU A 394 -34.22 -5.75 16.95
C GLU A 394 -32.96 -5.83 16.07
N LYS A 395 -32.03 -6.74 16.39
CA LYS A 395 -30.82 -6.94 15.57
C LYS A 395 -31.17 -7.56 14.22
N LEU A 396 -32.13 -8.48 14.19
CA LEU A 396 -32.65 -9.04 12.95
C LEU A 396 -33.29 -7.95 12.09
N SER A 397 -34.03 -7.01 12.67
CA SER A 397 -34.56 -5.85 11.94
C SER A 397 -33.47 -4.94 11.37
N LEU A 398 -32.37 -4.70 12.10
CA LEU A 398 -31.22 -3.95 11.58
C LEU A 398 -30.54 -4.68 10.42
N PHE A 399 -30.38 -6.00 10.53
CA PHE A 399 -29.83 -6.82 9.46
C PHE A 399 -30.72 -6.80 8.21
N GLU A 400 -32.04 -6.93 8.38
CA GLU A 400 -32.99 -6.81 7.26
C GLU A 400 -32.94 -5.42 6.62
N ALA A 401 -32.90 -4.34 7.41
CA ALA A 401 -32.75 -2.99 6.86
C ALA A 401 -31.45 -2.83 6.06
N LEU A 402 -30.37 -3.44 6.52
CA LEU A 402 -29.10 -3.47 5.82
C LEU A 402 -29.17 -4.25 4.50
N LEU A 403 -29.87 -5.38 4.48
CA LEU A 403 -30.15 -6.11 3.25
C LEU A 403 -31.03 -5.26 2.31
N ASP A 404 -32.01 -4.52 2.80
CA ASP A 404 -32.81 -3.61 1.96
C ASP A 404 -31.93 -2.55 1.28
N GLU A 405 -30.96 -2.01 2.01
CA GLU A 405 -30.08 -0.95 1.53
C GLU A 405 -28.98 -1.46 0.58
N HIS A 406 -28.40 -2.63 0.87
CA HIS A 406 -27.15 -3.09 0.23
C HIS A 406 -27.25 -4.48 -0.40
N TYR A 407 -28.43 -5.09 -0.53
CA TYR A 407 -28.54 -6.38 -1.22
C TYR A 407 -28.57 -6.26 -2.75
N THR A 408 -28.99 -5.08 -3.25
CA THR A 408 -29.06 -4.82 -4.70
C THR A 408 -27.76 -4.27 -5.27
N THR A 409 -26.78 -3.96 -4.42
CA THR A 409 -25.46 -3.49 -4.86
C THR A 409 -24.75 -4.60 -5.62
N GLU A 410 -24.13 -4.21 -6.74
CA GLU A 410 -23.31 -5.08 -7.56
C GLU A 410 -22.05 -5.51 -6.78
N PHE A 411 -21.65 -6.77 -6.95
CA PHE A 411 -20.38 -7.24 -6.43
C PHE A 411 -19.24 -6.74 -7.30
N TYR A 412 -18.37 -5.88 -6.74
CA TYR A 412 -17.13 -5.40 -7.37
C TYR A 412 -15.87 -5.99 -6.71
N GLY A 413 -16.00 -7.10 -5.99
CA GLY A 413 -14.86 -7.75 -5.37
C GLY A 413 -14.02 -8.54 -6.37
N SER A 414 -12.82 -8.93 -5.94
CA SER A 414 -11.94 -9.77 -6.75
C SER A 414 -11.34 -10.92 -5.95
N VAL A 415 -10.71 -11.85 -6.66
CA VAL A 415 -9.84 -12.84 -6.04
C VAL A 415 -8.50 -12.16 -5.76
N HIS A 416 -8.20 -11.98 -4.48
CA HIS A 416 -6.95 -11.33 -4.07
C HIS A 416 -5.72 -12.19 -4.45
N ALA A 417 -4.72 -11.55 -5.06
CA ALA A 417 -3.48 -12.20 -5.48
C ALA A 417 -2.75 -12.88 -4.30
N GLU A 418 -2.75 -12.26 -3.12
CA GLU A 418 -2.15 -12.84 -1.91
C GLU A 418 -2.90 -14.07 -1.40
N ALA A 419 -4.22 -14.13 -1.56
CA ALA A 419 -5.02 -15.29 -1.16
C ALA A 419 -4.75 -16.49 -2.05
N VAL A 420 -4.60 -16.28 -3.36
CA VAL A 420 -4.22 -17.33 -4.31
C VAL A 420 -2.80 -17.79 -4.07
N LEU A 421 -1.88 -16.87 -3.77
CA LEU A 421 -0.51 -17.24 -3.43
C LEU A 421 -0.45 -18.13 -2.18
N MET A 422 -1.18 -17.77 -1.12
CA MET A 422 -1.33 -18.62 0.07
C MET A 422 -1.93 -19.99 -0.26
N GLY A 423 -3.01 -20.01 -1.05
CA GLY A 423 -3.66 -21.24 -1.49
C GLY A 423 -2.74 -22.15 -2.29
N LEU A 424 -2.04 -21.62 -3.30
CA LEU A 424 -1.05 -22.37 -4.08
C LEU A 424 0.04 -22.95 -3.18
N ILE A 425 0.63 -22.13 -2.31
CA ILE A 425 1.68 -22.59 -1.41
C ILE A 425 1.15 -23.68 -0.48
N ALA A 426 -0.05 -23.54 0.08
CA ALA A 426 -0.68 -24.56 0.92
C ALA A 426 -0.94 -25.86 0.14
N HIS A 427 -1.43 -25.78 -1.09
CA HIS A 427 -1.72 -26.93 -1.95
C HIS A 427 -0.49 -27.79 -2.25
N PHE A 428 0.65 -27.15 -2.52
CA PHE A 428 1.89 -27.82 -2.90
C PHE A 428 2.84 -28.10 -1.72
N SER A 429 2.52 -27.64 -0.51
CA SER A 429 3.34 -27.88 0.68
C SER A 429 3.12 -29.29 1.24
N GLN A 430 4.21 -29.98 1.61
CA GLN A 430 4.16 -31.35 2.12
C GLN A 430 3.40 -31.51 3.44
N ASP A 431 3.27 -30.45 4.24
CA ASP A 431 2.53 -30.45 5.50
C ASP A 431 1.03 -30.73 5.33
N PHE A 432 0.49 -30.53 4.12
CA PHE A 432 -0.92 -30.75 3.78
C PHE A 432 -1.17 -32.09 3.05
N ASN A 433 -0.14 -32.90 2.78
CA ASN A 433 -0.26 -34.15 2.00
C ASN A 433 -1.06 -35.28 2.68
N ASN A 434 -1.46 -35.13 3.95
CA ASN A 434 -2.37 -36.08 4.62
C ASN A 434 -3.86 -35.73 4.43
N SER A 435 -4.15 -34.53 3.97
CA SER A 435 -5.48 -34.14 3.51
C SER A 435 -5.49 -34.34 2.00
N THR A 436 -6.49 -35.04 1.47
CA THR A 436 -6.70 -35.16 0.03
C THR A 436 -6.48 -33.80 -0.64
N SER A 437 -5.73 -33.78 -1.75
CA SER A 437 -5.42 -32.58 -2.54
C SER A 437 -6.71 -31.96 -3.07
N ASN A 438 -7.42 -31.22 -2.23
CA ASN A 438 -8.73 -30.68 -2.56
C ASN A 438 -8.51 -29.39 -3.35
N SER A 439 -8.32 -29.53 -4.67
CA SER A 439 -8.45 -28.40 -5.60
C SER A 439 -9.92 -28.15 -5.87
N TYR A 440 -10.47 -27.05 -5.35
CA TYR A 440 -11.84 -26.64 -5.65
C TYR A 440 -11.85 -25.69 -6.84
N GLY A 441 -12.11 -26.24 -8.03
CA GLY A 441 -12.39 -25.44 -9.23
C GLY A 441 -11.27 -25.39 -10.28
N VAL A 442 -9.99 -25.58 -9.91
CA VAL A 442 -8.88 -25.60 -10.89
C VAL A 442 -8.03 -26.86 -10.76
N GLU A 443 -8.07 -27.73 -11.77
CA GLU A 443 -7.11 -28.82 -11.94
C GLU A 443 -5.92 -28.34 -12.78
N PHE A 444 -4.71 -28.46 -12.23
CA PHE A 444 -3.50 -28.15 -12.97
C PHE A 444 -3.08 -29.32 -13.86
N LYS A 445 -2.83 -29.03 -15.15
CA LYS A 445 -2.16 -29.98 -16.04
C LYS A 445 -0.77 -30.34 -15.48
N GLN A 446 -0.30 -31.55 -15.78
CA GLN A 446 0.99 -32.05 -15.28
C GLN A 446 2.17 -31.09 -15.55
N GLU A 447 2.19 -30.44 -16.71
CA GLU A 447 3.21 -29.46 -17.08
C GLU A 447 3.16 -28.21 -16.19
N THR A 448 1.96 -27.66 -15.99
CA THR A 448 1.73 -26.51 -15.10
C THR A 448 2.09 -26.84 -13.65
N ARG A 449 1.72 -28.05 -13.21
CA ARG A 449 2.06 -28.57 -11.90
C ARG A 449 3.56 -28.65 -11.69
N ALA A 450 4.31 -29.17 -12.65
CA ALA A 450 5.77 -29.27 -12.57
C ALA A 450 6.43 -27.88 -12.45
N ILE A 451 5.91 -26.87 -13.17
CA ILE A 451 6.37 -25.49 -13.04
C ILE A 451 6.08 -24.97 -11.63
N LEU A 452 4.86 -25.11 -11.12
CA LEU A 452 4.51 -24.62 -9.78
C LEU A 452 5.35 -25.29 -8.68
N GLU A 453 5.56 -26.60 -8.76
CA GLU A 453 6.41 -27.35 -7.83
C GLU A 453 7.87 -26.85 -7.84
N GLU A 454 8.42 -26.49 -9.01
CA GLU A 454 9.78 -25.93 -9.12
C GLU A 454 9.96 -24.62 -8.33
N PHE A 455 8.91 -23.81 -8.22
CA PHE A 455 8.95 -22.50 -7.56
C PHE A 455 8.45 -22.52 -6.12
N ILE A 456 7.52 -23.41 -5.77
CA ILE A 456 6.90 -23.48 -4.44
C ILE A 456 7.71 -24.35 -3.49
N LEU A 457 8.20 -25.51 -3.93
CA LEU A 457 8.91 -26.45 -3.05
C LEU A 457 10.17 -25.86 -2.38
N PRO A 458 10.93 -24.95 -3.03
CA PRO A 458 12.08 -24.31 -2.39
C PRO A 458 11.72 -23.24 -1.35
N LEU A 459 10.46 -22.80 -1.26
CA LEU A 459 10.08 -21.73 -0.34
C LEU A 459 10.30 -22.16 1.12
N PRO A 460 10.79 -21.25 1.99
CA PRO A 460 11.03 -21.55 3.39
C PRO A 460 9.73 -21.87 4.15
N ALA A 461 9.88 -22.47 5.32
CA ALA A 461 8.75 -22.76 6.21
C ALA A 461 8.02 -21.48 6.68
N GLU A 462 8.79 -20.41 6.95
CA GLU A 462 8.23 -19.07 7.17
C GLU A 462 7.96 -18.41 5.82
N LYS A 463 6.68 -18.36 5.44
CA LYS A 463 6.25 -17.94 4.11
C LYS A 463 5.90 -16.47 4.12
N VAL A 464 6.87 -15.62 3.75
CA VAL A 464 6.64 -14.18 3.57
C VAL A 464 5.95 -13.94 2.22
N ILE A 465 4.80 -13.28 2.28
CA ILE A 465 4.06 -12.82 1.11
C ILE A 465 4.06 -11.30 1.13
N VAL A 466 4.67 -10.74 0.09
CA VAL A 466 4.78 -9.30 -0.09
C VAL A 466 3.63 -8.80 -0.94
N LEU A 467 2.97 -7.76 -0.42
CA LEU A 467 1.84 -7.08 -1.04
C LEU A 467 2.30 -5.81 -1.76
N SER A 468 1.55 -5.44 -2.80
CA SER A 468 1.71 -4.13 -3.46
C SER A 468 1.53 -2.96 -2.49
N ASP A 469 2.44 -1.97 -2.54
CA ASP A 469 2.41 -0.79 -1.69
C ASP A 469 1.06 -0.08 -1.68
N GLY A 470 0.58 0.20 -0.47
CA GLY A 470 -0.63 0.98 -0.26
C GLY A 470 -1.91 0.17 -0.06
N PHE A 471 -1.85 -1.16 -0.15
CA PHE A 471 -2.97 -2.03 0.18
C PHE A 471 -2.63 -2.85 1.43
N PRO A 472 -3.20 -2.53 2.61
CA PRO A 472 -3.12 -3.45 3.74
C PRO A 472 -3.85 -4.75 3.39
N PRO A 473 -3.41 -5.91 3.92
CA PRO A 473 -4.14 -7.16 3.70
C PRO A 473 -5.56 -7.01 4.24
N CYS A 474 -6.56 -7.39 3.44
CA CYS A 474 -7.94 -7.37 3.89
C CYS A 474 -8.14 -8.39 5.03
N SER A 475 -9.22 -8.23 5.80
CA SER A 475 -9.59 -9.13 6.89
C SER A 475 -9.62 -10.60 6.46
N CYS A 476 -10.18 -10.86 5.27
CA CYS A 476 -10.30 -12.21 4.71
C CYS A 476 -8.93 -12.84 4.47
N CYS A 477 -7.99 -12.11 3.86
CA CYS A 477 -6.64 -12.61 3.62
C CYS A 477 -5.87 -12.84 4.92
N ARG A 478 -6.03 -11.96 5.92
CA ARG A 478 -5.43 -12.15 7.25
C ARG A 478 -6.00 -13.37 7.97
N TRP A 479 -7.32 -13.55 7.94
CA TRP A 479 -7.96 -14.73 8.54
C TRP A 479 -7.55 -16.01 7.84
N LEU A 480 -7.44 -15.99 6.52
CA LEU A 480 -6.92 -17.10 5.74
C LEU A 480 -5.48 -17.42 6.14
N SER A 481 -4.61 -16.42 6.25
CA SER A 481 -3.20 -16.61 6.64
C SER A 481 -3.04 -17.24 8.03
N THR A 482 -3.92 -16.90 8.97
CA THR A 482 -3.90 -17.48 10.33
C THR A 482 -4.38 -18.93 10.40
N ARG A 483 -5.22 -19.34 9.44
CA ARG A 483 -5.88 -20.66 9.43
C ARG A 483 -5.13 -21.69 8.62
N LEU A 484 -4.47 -21.25 7.56
CA LEU A 484 -3.50 -22.06 6.86
C LEU A 484 -2.33 -22.25 7.83
N ASN A 485 -2.24 -23.41 8.50
CA ASN A 485 -1.25 -23.83 9.51
C ASN A 485 0.22 -23.79 9.04
N SER A 486 0.66 -22.67 8.49
CA SER A 486 1.80 -22.57 7.58
C SER A 486 2.63 -21.30 7.78
N GLY A 487 2.42 -20.58 8.89
CA GLY A 487 3.30 -19.48 9.29
C GLY A 487 3.38 -18.33 8.28
N PHE A 488 2.30 -18.08 7.51
CA PHE A 488 2.29 -16.99 6.53
C PHE A 488 2.44 -15.63 7.22
N GLN A 489 3.41 -14.85 6.73
CA GLN A 489 3.57 -13.45 7.09
C GLN A 489 3.16 -12.59 5.90
N LEU A 490 2.00 -11.95 6.00
CA LEU A 490 1.56 -10.95 5.05
C LEU A 490 2.28 -9.63 5.37
N THR A 491 3.32 -9.31 4.61
CA THR A 491 4.05 -8.06 4.78
C THR A 491 3.49 -7.05 3.78
N SER A 492 2.92 -5.98 4.31
CA SER A 492 2.75 -4.73 3.59
C SER A 492 3.86 -3.80 4.06
N THR A 493 4.42 -2.99 3.15
CA THR A 493 5.38 -1.91 3.48
C THR A 493 4.85 -0.90 4.49
N LYS A 494 3.57 -0.99 4.83
CA LYS A 494 2.99 -0.33 6.01
C LYS A 494 2.58 -1.40 7.00
N GLY A 495 3.18 -1.39 8.20
CA GLY A 495 2.68 -2.12 9.38
C GLY A 495 1.28 -1.67 9.87
N GLN A 496 0.45 -1.14 8.97
CA GLN A 496 -0.95 -0.82 9.21
C GLN A 496 -1.73 -2.13 9.34
N LYS A 497 -2.19 -2.42 10.56
CA LYS A 497 -3.25 -3.41 10.81
C LYS A 497 -4.63 -2.85 10.43
N PHE A 498 -4.74 -2.15 9.30
CA PHE A 498 -6.05 -1.75 8.80
C PHE A 498 -6.75 -2.99 8.25
N VAL A 499 -7.63 -3.55 9.06
CA VAL A 499 -8.43 -4.73 8.73
C VAL A 499 -9.75 -4.22 8.15
N SER A 500 -9.70 -3.76 6.89
CA SER A 500 -10.92 -3.50 6.13
C SER A 500 -11.36 -4.79 5.43
N THR A 501 -12.65 -5.09 5.51
CA THR A 501 -13.23 -6.17 4.71
C THR A 501 -13.59 -5.57 3.35
N SER A 502 -12.80 -5.90 2.34
CA SER A 502 -13.14 -5.64 0.94
C SER A 502 -13.99 -6.79 0.41
N ALA A 503 -14.86 -6.52 -0.57
CA ALA A 503 -15.53 -7.54 -1.34
C ALA A 503 -14.48 -8.52 -1.89
N TRP A 504 -14.62 -9.78 -1.55
CA TRP A 504 -13.57 -10.78 -1.69
C TRP A 504 -14.16 -12.08 -2.24
N THR A 505 -13.53 -12.61 -3.27
CA THR A 505 -13.83 -13.94 -3.80
C THR A 505 -12.80 -14.93 -3.27
N PRO A 506 -13.22 -16.05 -2.66
CA PRO A 506 -12.30 -17.10 -2.25
C PRO A 506 -11.36 -17.57 -3.36
N PRO A 507 -10.10 -17.89 -3.05
CA PRO A 507 -9.18 -18.42 -4.03
C PRO A 507 -9.65 -19.81 -4.50
N PRO A 508 -9.64 -20.09 -5.81
CA PRO A 508 -10.11 -21.37 -6.36
C PRO A 508 -9.07 -22.51 -6.23
N VAL A 509 -8.05 -22.35 -5.37
CA VAL A 509 -6.95 -23.30 -5.25
C VAL A 509 -6.47 -23.38 -3.81
N GLY A 510 -6.33 -24.60 -3.29
CA GLY A 510 -5.57 -24.89 -2.07
C GLY A 510 -6.16 -24.39 -0.76
N VAL A 511 -7.43 -23.97 -0.77
CA VAL A 511 -8.19 -23.64 0.44
C VAL A 511 -9.37 -24.60 0.53
N ASP A 512 -9.44 -25.36 1.61
CA ASP A 512 -10.51 -26.34 1.78
C ASP A 512 -11.85 -25.71 2.15
N THR A 513 -12.95 -26.39 1.82
CA THR A 513 -14.30 -25.88 2.10
C THR A 513 -14.56 -25.72 3.60
N ALA A 514 -13.94 -26.52 4.46
CA ALA A 514 -14.11 -26.40 5.91
C ALA A 514 -13.45 -25.12 6.45
N LEU A 515 -12.29 -24.73 5.91
CA LEU A 515 -11.62 -23.47 6.21
C LEU A 515 -12.44 -22.29 5.69
N LEU A 516 -13.04 -22.41 4.50
CA LEU A 516 -13.97 -21.40 4.00
C LEU A 516 -15.21 -21.28 4.90
N GLU A 517 -15.76 -22.39 5.42
CA GLU A 517 -16.89 -22.39 6.37
C GLU A 517 -16.53 -21.67 7.66
N ASP A 518 -15.32 -21.87 8.16
CA ASP A 518 -14.81 -21.16 9.34
C ASP A 518 -14.54 -19.67 9.06
N LEU A 519 -14.11 -19.32 7.85
CA LEU A 519 -13.97 -17.93 7.41
C LEU A 519 -15.33 -17.24 7.27
N GLU A 520 -16.32 -17.94 6.72
CA GLU A 520 -17.72 -17.50 6.65
C GLU A 520 -18.28 -17.20 8.05
N ALA A 521 -18.03 -18.08 9.03
CA ALA A 521 -18.42 -17.85 10.43
C ALA A 521 -17.80 -16.55 10.99
N ASN A 522 -16.51 -16.30 10.73
CA ASN A 522 -15.85 -15.05 11.12
C ASN A 522 -16.46 -13.80 10.47
N LEU A 523 -16.87 -13.89 9.20
CA LEU A 523 -17.54 -12.79 8.50
C LEU A 523 -18.90 -12.49 9.14
N LEU A 524 -19.65 -13.51 9.53
CA LEU A 524 -20.92 -13.37 10.24
C LEU A 524 -20.73 -12.75 11.64
N ASP A 525 -19.71 -13.17 12.37
CA ASP A 525 -19.38 -12.61 13.69
C ASP A 525 -18.98 -11.13 13.59
N GLU A 526 -18.18 -10.76 12.58
CA GLU A 526 -17.81 -9.37 12.29
C GLU A 526 -19.04 -8.54 11.92
N LEU A 527 -19.95 -9.09 11.11
CA LEU A 527 -21.19 -8.44 10.74
C LEU A 527 -22.08 -8.22 11.97
N ASP A 528 -22.22 -9.24 12.81
CA ASP A 528 -22.95 -9.18 14.07
C ASP A 528 -22.37 -8.10 15.00
N PHE A 529 -21.05 -8.02 15.10
CA PHE A 529 -20.34 -6.99 15.85
C PHE A 529 -20.62 -5.59 15.32
N ARG A 530 -20.55 -5.35 14.00
CA ARG A 530 -20.83 -4.03 13.42
C ARG A 530 -22.29 -3.60 13.61
N LEU A 531 -23.24 -4.53 13.50
CA LEU A 531 -24.65 -4.25 13.79
C LEU A 531 -24.87 -3.83 15.26
N ARG A 532 -24.12 -4.40 16.22
CA ARG A 532 -24.16 -3.95 17.63
C ARG A 532 -23.66 -2.50 17.78
N ILE A 533 -22.60 -2.12 17.06
CA ILE A 533 -22.05 -0.76 17.11
C ILE A 533 -23.00 0.26 16.50
N MET A 534 -23.64 -0.08 15.38
CA MET A 534 -24.64 0.79 14.73
C MET A 534 -25.78 1.15 15.71
N LYS A 535 -26.28 0.16 16.47
CA LYS A 535 -27.30 0.39 17.51
C LYS A 535 -26.88 1.39 18.60
N ILE A 536 -25.62 1.36 19.03
CA ILE A 536 -25.12 2.29 20.06
C ILE A 536 -25.06 3.73 19.51
N SER A 537 -24.86 3.87 18.21
CA SER A 537 -24.70 5.19 17.57
C SER A 537 -26.04 5.89 17.40
N THR A 538 -27.08 5.16 17.02
CA THR A 538 -28.44 5.70 16.86
C THR A 538 -29.10 6.04 18.20
N SER A 539 -28.75 5.34 19.28
CA SER A 539 -29.29 5.63 20.63
C SER A 539 -28.67 6.85 21.31
N HIS A 540 -27.53 7.37 20.80
CA HIS A 540 -26.89 8.58 21.32
C HIS A 540 -27.32 9.88 20.59
N GLU A 541 -27.92 9.79 19.41
CA GLU A 541 -28.44 10.96 18.68
C GLU A 541 -29.85 11.39 19.15
N ASP A 542 -30.56 10.52 19.88
CA ASP A 542 -31.93 10.76 20.36
C ASP A 542 -32.03 11.27 21.81
N GLN A 543 -30.95 11.71 22.45
CA GLN A 543 -31.06 12.52 23.66
C GLN A 543 -31.24 14.00 23.28
N PRO A 544 -32.46 14.58 23.40
CA PRO A 544 -32.59 16.03 23.34
C PRO A 544 -31.78 16.62 24.49
N ASP A 545 -30.96 17.63 24.18
CA ASP A 545 -30.37 18.53 25.16
C ASP A 545 -31.51 19.14 25.99
N THR A 546 -31.87 18.48 27.09
CA THR A 546 -32.62 19.10 28.17
C THR A 546 -31.64 20.02 28.88
N ILE A 547 -31.56 21.25 28.35
CA ILE A 547 -31.19 22.42 29.14
C ILE A 547 -32.23 22.52 30.26
N SER A 548 -31.96 21.85 31.36
CA SER A 548 -32.61 22.10 32.64
C SER A 548 -31.78 23.14 33.36
N ASP A 549 -32.20 24.38 33.15
CA ASP A 549 -31.96 25.51 34.03
C ASP A 549 -32.40 25.11 35.45
N ASN A 550 -31.44 24.86 36.35
CA ASN A 550 -31.64 24.89 37.78
C ASN A 550 -30.32 25.17 38.47
N GLY A 551 -30.16 26.45 38.84
CA GLY A 551 -29.07 26.88 39.69
C GLY A 551 -29.14 26.22 41.06
N TYR A 552 -27.99 25.75 41.52
CA TYR A 552 -27.66 25.73 42.94
C TYR A 552 -26.23 26.23 43.10
N ALA A 553 -26.13 27.39 43.74
CA ALA A 553 -24.93 27.88 44.37
C ALA A 553 -24.61 27.07 45.64
N ALA A 554 -23.39 27.27 46.14
CA ALA A 554 -22.75 26.71 47.34
C ALA A 554 -21.98 25.40 47.03
N THR A 555 -20.71 25.21 47.42
CA THR A 555 -19.83 25.95 48.33
C THR A 555 -18.40 25.51 48.01
N ILE A 556 -17.46 26.45 48.00
CA ILE A 556 -16.03 26.19 48.05
C ILE A 556 -15.74 25.70 49.48
N SER A 557 -15.19 24.49 49.63
CA SER A 557 -14.56 24.06 50.88
C SER A 557 -13.28 23.30 50.57
N ASP A 558 -12.18 23.95 50.94
CA ASP A 558 -10.87 23.44 51.33
C ASP A 558 -10.77 21.91 51.49
N TYR A 559 -9.86 21.32 50.72
CA TYR A 559 -9.14 20.12 51.15
C TYR A 559 -7.64 20.36 51.01
N SER A 560 -7.07 20.79 52.13
CA SER A 560 -5.64 20.75 52.42
C SER A 560 -5.14 19.30 52.31
N SER A 561 -4.10 19.09 51.53
CA SER A 561 -3.30 17.86 51.57
C SER A 561 -2.43 17.88 52.83
N PRO A 562 -2.32 16.77 53.60
CA PRO A 562 -1.24 16.61 54.55
C PRO A 562 -0.01 16.05 53.83
N GLU A 563 1.06 16.83 53.88
CA GLU A 563 2.43 16.35 53.70
C GLU A 563 2.74 15.37 54.85
N GLU A 564 3.04 14.11 54.52
CA GLU A 564 3.76 13.21 55.42
C GLU A 564 5.16 13.00 54.85
N ASP A 565 6.11 13.68 55.49
CA ASP A 565 7.54 13.42 55.43
C ASP A 565 7.83 11.95 55.75
N ARG A 566 8.60 11.30 54.88
CA ARG A 566 9.34 10.09 55.23
C ARG A 566 10.83 10.36 55.10
N ASP A 567 11.45 10.45 56.26
CA ASP A 567 12.87 10.31 56.50
C ASP A 567 13.41 9.03 55.83
N PHE A 568 14.50 9.17 55.07
CA PHE A 568 15.41 8.07 54.80
C PHE A 568 16.79 8.47 55.36
N GLU A 569 17.12 7.83 56.48
CA GLU A 569 18.46 7.80 57.04
C GLU A 569 19.44 7.15 56.06
N VAL A 570 20.62 7.75 55.97
CA VAL A 570 21.80 7.22 55.30
C VAL A 570 22.75 6.67 56.36
N SER A 571 23.16 5.42 56.21
CA SER A 571 24.34 4.76 56.82
C SER A 571 24.75 3.70 55.80
N ASP A 572 25.97 3.58 55.27
CA ASP A 572 27.30 4.10 55.61
C ASP A 572 28.00 4.69 54.36
#